data_AF-A0AAJ6E495-F1
#
_entry.id   AF-A0AAJ6E495-F1
#
_cell.length_a   1.000
_cell.length_b   1.000
_cell.length_c   1.000
_cell.angle_alpha   90.00
_cell.angle_beta   90.00
_cell.angle_gamma   90.00
#
_symmetry.space_group_name_H-M   'P 1'
#
loop_
_entity.id
_entity.type
_entity.pdbx_description
1 polymer ?
#
loop_
_entity_poly.entity_id
_entity_poly.type
_entity_poly.pdbx_seq_one_letter_code
_entity_poly.pdbx_strand_id
1 'polypeptide(L)'
;MPPATASRLLTTALLAIALCGCSARYQTPVAMGGDDDDAVCQSRGYAQGSPEYVACRKDRDVQRNAAIARSDRRQRDLGEYMLNHPERP
;
A
#
# COMPACT_ATOMS: atom_id res chain seq x y z
N MET A 1 33.95 -13.16 -24.71
CA MET A 1 32.63 -13.71 -24.32
C MET A 1 31.88 -14.09 -25.59
N PRO A 2 31.28 -15.29 -25.68
CA PRO A 2 30.56 -15.66 -26.89
C PRO A 2 29.39 -14.69 -27.13
N PRO A 3 29.12 -14.27 -28.37
CA PRO A 3 28.06 -13.30 -28.69
C PRO A 3 26.68 -13.77 -28.22
N ALA A 4 26.47 -15.09 -28.11
CA ALA A 4 25.26 -15.70 -27.59
C ALA A 4 24.97 -15.36 -26.12
N THR A 5 25.99 -15.17 -25.28
CA THR A 5 25.80 -14.87 -23.84
C THR A 5 25.37 -13.43 -23.62
N ALA A 6 25.96 -12.49 -24.36
CA ALA A 6 25.59 -11.09 -24.31
C ALA A 6 24.14 -10.86 -24.80
N SER A 7 23.75 -11.55 -25.88
CA SER A 7 22.38 -11.50 -26.40
C SER A 7 21.36 -12.05 -25.39
N ARG A 8 21.69 -13.15 -24.70
CA ARG A 8 20.81 -13.72 -23.68
C ARG A 8 20.61 -12.77 -22.49
N LEU A 9 21.69 -12.16 -22.02
CA LEU A 9 21.64 -11.19 -20.90
C LEU A 9 20.78 -9.96 -21.25
N LEU A 10 20.92 -9.44 -22.47
CA LEU A 10 20.10 -8.34 -22.97
C LEU A 10 18.62 -8.72 -23.04
N THR A 11 18.29 -9.90 -23.56
CA THR A 11 16.91 -10.38 -23.61
C THR A 11 16.31 -10.56 -22.21
N THR A 12 17.08 -11.08 -21.24
CA THR A 12 16.59 -11.24 -19.86
C THR A 12 16.39 -9.90 -19.17
N ALA A 13 17.26 -8.92 -19.40
CA ALA A 13 17.14 -7.58 -18.82
C ALA A 13 15.90 -6.85 -19.34
N LEU A 14 15.65 -6.91 -20.66
CA LEU A 14 14.48 -6.30 -21.28
C LEU A 14 13.17 -6.94 -20.79
N LEU A 15 13.16 -8.28 -20.67
CA LEU A 15 12.00 -9.00 -20.17
C LEU A 15 11.69 -8.66 -18.70
N ALA A 16 12.73 -8.55 -17.86
CA ALA A 16 12.58 -8.15 -16.46
C ALA A 16 11.98 -6.74 -16.32
N ILE A 17 12.46 -5.77 -17.11
CA ILE A 17 11.94 -4.40 -17.10
C ILE A 17 10.48 -4.37 -17.56
N ALA A 18 10.13 -5.09 -18.62
CA ALA A 18 8.76 -5.18 -19.12
C ALA A 18 7.81 -5.81 -18.08
N LEU A 19 8.26 -6.83 -17.34
CA LEU A 19 7.49 -7.49 -16.29
C LEU A 19 7.33 -6.61 -15.03
N CYS A 20 8.34 -5.80 -14.67
CA CYS A 20 8.25 -4.84 -13.55
C CYS A 20 7.17 -3.77 -13.77
N GLY A 21 6.89 -3.38 -15.02
CA GLY A 21 5.82 -2.41 -15.31
C GLY A 21 4.41 -2.92 -14.98
N CYS A 22 4.21 -4.24 -14.94
CA CYS A 22 2.91 -4.86 -14.63
C CYS A 22 2.63 -4.93 -13.12
N SER A 23 3.65 -4.93 -12.25
CA SER A 23 3.43 -4.98 -10.79
C SER A 23 2.90 -3.64 -10.24
N ALA A 24 3.23 -2.52 -10.89
CA ALA A 24 2.79 -1.20 -10.49
C ALA A 24 1.30 -0.94 -10.77
N ARG A 25 0.69 -1.63 -11.74
CA ARG A 25 -0.75 -1.41 -12.07
C ARG A 25 -1.72 -2.02 -11.06
N TYR A 26 -1.27 -3.00 -10.28
CA TYR A 26 -2.07 -3.61 -9.21
C TYR A 26 -1.72 -3.08 -7.83
N GLN A 27 -0.81 -2.11 -7.75
CA GLN A 27 -0.78 -1.21 -6.61
C GLN A 27 -2.00 -0.31 -6.75
N THR A 28 -3.15 -0.85 -6.34
CA THR A 28 -4.18 0.00 -5.78
C THR A 28 -3.46 0.96 -4.84
N PRO A 29 -3.80 2.27 -4.85
CA PRO A 29 -3.41 3.13 -3.76
C PRO A 29 -4.20 2.60 -2.55
N VAL A 30 -3.73 1.49 -1.97
CA VAL A 30 -4.01 1.15 -0.60
C VAL A 30 -3.59 2.40 0.13
N ALA A 31 -4.58 3.12 0.65
CA ALA A 31 -4.31 4.16 1.62
C ALA A 31 -3.29 3.55 2.59
N MET A 32 -2.12 4.19 2.69
CA MET A 32 -0.95 3.81 3.50
C MET A 32 -1.33 3.52 4.97
N GLY A 33 -2.02 2.41 5.20
CA GLY A 33 -2.69 2.03 6.44
C GLY A 33 -2.95 0.53 6.52
N GLY A 34 -2.35 -0.23 5.61
CA GLY A 34 -2.27 -1.69 5.64
C GLY A 34 -0.83 -2.12 5.82
N ASP A 35 -0.04 -1.43 6.65
CA ASP A 35 1.11 -2.12 7.23
C ASP A 35 0.54 -3.36 7.92
N ASP A 36 1.14 -4.51 7.67
CA ASP A 36 0.77 -5.71 8.39
C ASP A 36 0.98 -5.44 9.90
N ASP A 37 -0.11 -5.15 10.60
CA ASP A 37 -0.07 -4.75 12.00
C ASP A 37 0.55 -5.86 12.87
N ASP A 38 0.46 -7.12 12.41
CA ASP A 38 1.18 -8.22 13.04
C ASP A 38 2.67 -8.09 12.82
N ALA A 39 3.13 -7.82 11.60
CA ALA A 39 4.54 -7.56 11.33
C ALA A 39 5.08 -6.35 12.11
N VAL A 40 4.30 -5.26 12.26
CA VAL A 40 4.69 -4.07 13.03
C VAL A 40 4.81 -4.39 14.53
N CYS A 41 3.91 -5.19 15.08
CA CYS A 41 3.96 -5.56 16.49
C CYS A 41 5.05 -6.61 16.76
N GLN A 42 5.25 -7.57 15.84
CA GLN A 42 6.30 -8.58 15.93
C GLN A 42 7.70 -7.98 15.75
N SER A 43 7.87 -6.96 14.90
CA SER A 43 9.16 -6.28 14.71
C SER A 43 9.64 -5.55 15.97
N ARG A 44 8.74 -5.28 16.92
CA ARG A 44 9.04 -4.72 18.25
C ARG A 44 9.40 -5.79 19.28
N GLY A 45 9.36 -7.07 18.89
CA GLY A 45 9.63 -8.20 19.77
C GLY A 45 8.43 -8.66 20.59
N TYR A 46 7.22 -8.18 20.31
CA TYR A 46 6.02 -8.62 21.03
C TYR A 46 5.56 -9.98 20.51
N ALA A 47 5.61 -10.99 21.38
CA ALA A 47 5.15 -12.33 21.05
C ALA A 47 3.64 -12.34 20.82
N GLN A 48 3.19 -13.08 19.80
CA GLN A 48 1.76 -13.17 19.49
C GLN A 48 0.98 -13.70 20.71
N GLY A 49 -0.09 -13.00 21.06
CA GLY A 49 -0.90 -13.30 22.25
C GLY A 49 -0.37 -12.74 23.57
N SER A 50 0.80 -12.09 23.60
CA SER A 50 1.25 -11.36 24.79
C SER A 50 0.37 -10.11 25.04
N PRO A 51 0.26 -9.63 26.29
CA PRO A 51 -0.46 -8.40 26.59
C PRO A 51 0.04 -7.19 25.77
N GLU A 52 1.34 -7.09 25.55
CA GLU A 52 1.99 -6.02 24.78
C GLU A 52 1.66 -6.12 23.29
N TYR A 53 1.62 -7.33 22.73
CA TYR A 53 1.18 -7.55 21.35
C TYR A 53 -0.28 -7.14 21.16
N VAL A 54 -1.17 -7.52 22.08
CA VAL A 54 -2.59 -7.14 22.03
C VAL A 54 -2.77 -5.63 22.14
N ALA A 55 -2.01 -4.96 23.03
CA ALA A 55 -2.02 -3.51 23.16
C ALA A 55 -1.55 -2.82 21.86
N CYS A 56 -0.41 -3.27 21.31
CA CYS A 56 0.10 -2.76 20.04
C CYS A 56 -0.93 -2.90 18.90
N ARG A 57 -1.57 -4.07 18.80
CA ARG A 57 -2.63 -4.33 17.82
C ARG A 57 -3.81 -3.36 17.96
N LYS A 58 -4.26 -3.11 19.18
CA LYS A 58 -5.34 -2.14 19.43
C LYS A 58 -4.95 -0.73 19.01
N ASP A 59 -3.75 -0.27 19.34
CA ASP A 59 -3.27 1.06 18.96
C ASP A 59 -3.17 1.23 17.44
N ARG A 60 -2.77 0.16 16.75
CA ARG A 60 -2.74 0.10 15.28
C ARG A 60 -4.14 0.15 14.68
N ASP A 61 -5.10 -0.58 15.25
CA ASP A 61 -6.50 -0.54 14.80
C ASP A 61 -7.12 0.86 14.99
N VAL A 62 -6.80 1.57 16.08
CA VAL A 62 -7.21 2.96 16.28
C VAL A 62 -6.63 3.88 15.19
N GLN A 63 -5.33 3.74 14.89
CA GLN A 63 -4.68 4.53 13.83
C GLN A 63 -5.30 4.26 12.45
N ARG A 64 -5.61 3.00 12.15
CA ARG A 64 -6.28 2.59 10.92
C ARG A 64 -7.66 3.21 10.80
N ASN A 65 -8.47 3.13 11.84
CA ASN A 65 -9.80 3.74 11.87
C ASN A 65 -9.74 5.26 11.71
N ALA A 66 -8.75 5.92 12.32
CA ALA A 66 -8.54 7.35 12.15
C ALA A 66 -8.13 7.71 10.70
N ALA A 67 -7.39 6.84 10.01
CA ALA A 67 -7.06 7.00 8.59
C ALA A 67 -8.28 6.85 7.68
N ILE A 68 -9.09 5.82 7.92
CA ILE A 68 -10.36 5.59 7.20
C ILE A 68 -11.29 6.79 7.38
N ALA A 69 -11.50 7.25 8.62
CA ALA A 69 -12.36 8.40 8.90
C ALA A 69 -11.88 9.69 8.19
N ARG A 70 -10.57 9.89 8.04
CA ARG A 70 -10.01 11.01 7.25
C ARG A 70 -10.30 10.85 5.76
N SER A 71 -10.18 9.64 5.22
CA SER A 71 -10.52 9.34 3.82
C SER A 71 -12.01 9.59 3.56
N ASP A 72 -12.88 9.08 4.42
CA ASP A 72 -14.34 9.23 4.29
C ASP A 72 -14.76 10.70 4.31
N ARG A 73 -14.18 11.51 5.20
CA ARG A 73 -14.41 12.95 5.21
C ARG A 73 -14.02 13.59 3.89
N ARG A 74 -12.84 13.30 3.35
CA ARG A 74 -12.41 13.84 2.06
C ARG A 74 -13.34 13.45 0.91
N GLN A 75 -13.86 12.22 0.92
CA GLN A 75 -14.80 11.77 -0.10
C GLN A 75 -16.14 12.50 0.00
N ARG A 76 -16.64 12.74 1.23
CA ARG A 76 -17.85 13.54 1.43
C ARG A 76 -17.64 14.99 1.03
N ASP A 77 -16.53 15.59 1.42
CA ASP A 77 -16.19 16.97 1.08
C ASP A 77 -16.09 17.15 -0.44
N LEU A 78 -15.50 16.18 -1.15
CA LEU A 78 -15.46 16.18 -2.61
C LEU A 78 -16.86 16.04 -3.23
N GLY A 79 -17.68 15.11 -2.72
CA GLY A 79 -19.04 14.92 -3.20
C GLY A 79 -19.91 16.18 -3.01
N GLU A 80 -19.81 16.81 -1.83
CA GLU A 80 -20.47 18.07 -1.54
C GLU A 80 -19.96 19.20 -2.44
N TYR A 81 -18.65 19.25 -2.68
CA TYR A 81 -18.05 20.22 -3.59
C TYR A 81 -18.61 20.08 -5.01
N MET A 82 -18.69 18.86 -5.54
CA MET A 82 -19.22 18.59 -6.88
C MET A 82 -20.71 18.90 -6.99
N LEU A 83 -21.50 18.61 -5.94
CA LEU A 83 -22.92 18.94 -5.91
C LEU A 83 -23.16 20.45 -6.00
N ASN A 84 -22.30 21.23 -5.34
CA ASN A 84 -22.37 22.70 -5.34
C ASN A 84 -21.66 23.35 -6.55
N HIS A 85 -20.96 22.58 -7.38
CA HIS A 85 -20.26 23.06 -8.58
C HIS A 85 -20.50 22.10 -9.77
N PRO A 86 -21.75 21.93 -10.21
CA PRO A 86 -22.12 20.90 -11.19
C PRO A 86 -21.51 21.11 -12.59
N GLU A 87 -21.11 22.33 -12.90
CA GLU A 87 -20.39 22.68 -14.14
C GLU A 87 -18.88 22.34 -14.12
N ARG A 88 -18.33 21.89 -12.98
CA ARG A 88 -16.93 21.45 -12.87
C ARG A 88 -16.83 19.93 -13.00
N PRO A 89 -15.99 19.40 -13.92
CA PRO A 89 -15.75 17.96 -14.06
C PRO A 89 -14.95 17.37 -12.89
#